data_AF-A0AAE1DX29-F1
#
_entry.id   AF-A0AAE1DX29-F1
#
_cell.length_a   1.000
_cell.length_b   1.000
_cell.length_c   1.000
_cell.angle_alpha   90.00
_cell.angle_beta   90.00
_cell.angle_gamma   90.00
#
_symmetry.space_group_name_H-M   'P 1'
#
loop_
_entity.id
_entity.type
_entity.pdbx_description
1 polymer ?
#
loop_
_entity_poly.entity_id
_entity_poly.type
_entity_poly.pdbx_seq_one_letter_code
_entity_poly.pdbx_strand_id
1 'polypeptide(L)' 'MSSEVADSYRSSLDDLKMNSRPQISMLTMLAEDHEQYAADIVRVIEEQIKKSFLLSRNTGWQLVTQAEIER' A
#
# COMPACT_ATOMS: atom_id res chain seq x y z
N MET A 1 19.03 7.98 -0.50
CA MET A 1 18.59 8.54 0.79
C MET A 1 17.07 8.67 0.90
N SER A 2 16.38 9.69 0.33
CA SER A 2 14.89 9.78 0.42
C SER A 2 14.17 8.58 -0.23
N SER A 3 14.64 8.12 -1.40
CA SER A 3 14.04 6.98 -2.11
C SER A 3 14.13 5.67 -1.34
N GLU A 4 15.23 5.41 -0.65
CA GLU A 4 15.44 4.16 0.11
C GLU A 4 14.47 4.05 1.30
N VAL A 5 14.15 5.17 1.94
CA VAL A 5 13.16 5.22 3.02
C VAL A 5 11.77 4.94 2.47
N ALA A 6 11.40 5.60 1.36
CA ALA A 6 10.12 5.37 0.70
C ALA A 6 9.96 3.91 0.25
N ASP A 7 11.01 3.31 -0.32
CA ASP A 7 11.01 1.92 -0.80
C ASP A 7 10.89 0.92 0.36
N SER A 8 11.62 1.15 1.46
CA SER A 8 11.52 0.33 2.68
C SER A 8 10.13 0.40 3.31
N TYR A 9 9.56 1.62 3.36
CA TYR A 9 8.21 1.85 3.88
C TYR A 9 7.16 1.16 3.01
N ARG A 10 7.30 1.26 1.68
CA ARG A 10 6.44 0.60 0.70
C ARG A 10 6.48 -0.92 0.83
N SER A 11 7.66 -1.51 0.94
CA SER A 11 7.82 -2.95 1.14
C SER A 11 7.12 -3.42 2.42
N SER A 12 7.30 -2.68 3.52
CA SER A 12 6.66 -2.99 4.80
C SER A 12 5.13 -2.87 4.75
N LEU A 13 4.61 -1.89 3.98
CA LEU A 13 3.17 -1.71 3.75
C LEU A 13 2.55 -2.79 2.85
N ASP A 14 3.29 -3.32 1.88
CA ASP A 14 2.81 -4.43 1.05
C ASP A 14 2.66 -5.74 1.85
N ASP A 15 3.43 -5.89 2.93
CA ASP A 15 3.30 -6.99 3.90
C ASP A 15 2.16 -6.79 4.90
N LEU A 16 1.65 -5.56 5.06
CA LEU A 16 0.52 -5.22 5.93
C LEU A 16 -0.82 -5.62 5.29
N LYS A 17 -1.03 -6.93 5.09
CA LYS A 17 -2.26 -7.49 4.51
C LYS A 17 -3.41 -7.64 5.50
N MET A 18 -3.07 -7.72 6.79
CA MET A 18 -4.03 -7.82 7.90
C MET A 18 -3.65 -6.81 8.99
N ASN A 19 -4.58 -6.55 9.91
CA ASN A 19 -4.35 -5.65 11.05
C ASN A 19 -3.33 -6.26 12.04
N SER A 20 -2.06 -6.17 11.68
CA SER A 20 -0.93 -6.73 12.41
C SER A 20 -0.30 -5.65 13.28
N ARG A 21 -0.54 -5.75 14.60
CA ARG A 21 0.04 -4.80 15.57
C ARG A 21 1.57 -4.66 15.45
N PRO A 22 2.36 -5.74 15.31
CA PRO A 22 3.81 -5.60 15.16
C PRO A 22 4.21 -4.82 13.90
N GLN A 23 3.52 -5.04 12.77
CA GLN A 23 3.82 -4.34 11.53
C GLN A 23 3.42 -2.86 11.62
N ILE A 24 2.28 -2.54 12.25
CA ILE A 24 1.87 -1.15 12.49
C ILE A 24 2.89 -0.45 13.38
N SER A 25 3.30 -1.07 14.49
CA SER A 25 4.33 -0.50 15.37
C SER A 25 5.65 -0.26 14.64
N MET A 26 6.07 -1.19 13.78
CA MET A 26 7.27 -1.02 12.96
C MET A 26 7.13 0.16 11.99
N LEU A 27 5.99 0.28 11.29
CA LEU A 27 5.71 1.41 10.38
C LEU A 27 5.66 2.75 11.13
N THR A 28 5.18 2.76 12.38
CA THR A 28 5.20 3.95 13.25
C THR A 28 6.64 4.33 13.61
N MET A 29 7.44 3.39 14.10
CA MET A 29 8.86 3.65 14.43
C MET A 29 9.64 4.14 13.20
N LEU A 30 9.44 3.53 12.03
CA LEU A 30 10.11 3.97 10.80
C LEU A 30 9.72 5.40 10.39
N ALA A 31 8.46 5.80 10.62
CA ALA A 31 8.01 7.16 10.33
C ALA A 31 8.59 8.19 11.31
N GLU A 32 8.71 7.82 12.59
CA GLU A 32 9.33 8.67 13.62
C GLU A 32 10.84 8.86 13.35
N ASP A 33 11.55 7.79 13.01
CA ASP A 33 13.00 7.85 12.70
C ASP A 33 13.33 8.65 11.43
N HIS A 34 12.34 8.84 10.55
CA HIS A 34 12.51 9.43 9.22
C HIS A 34 11.58 10.62 8.97
N GLU A 35 11.32 11.44 10.01
CA GLU A 35 10.41 12.59 9.95
C GLU A 35 10.74 13.57 8.81
N GLN A 36 12.02 13.75 8.49
CA GLN A 36 12.50 14.56 7.35
C GLN A 36 11.99 14.10 5.97
N TYR A 37 11.48 12.86 5.87
CA TYR A 37 10.90 12.26 4.67
C TYR A 37 9.38 12.05 4.80
N ALA A 38 8.72 12.74 5.74
CA ALA A 38 7.29 12.61 5.96
C ALA A 38 6.45 12.76 4.68
N ALA A 39 6.82 13.69 3.79
CA ALA A 39 6.12 13.88 2.52
C ALA A 39 6.15 12.63 1.62
N ASP A 40 7.28 11.93 1.57
CA ASP A 40 7.44 10.69 0.81
C ASP A 40 6.66 9.55 1.46
N ILE A 41 6.71 9.43 2.79
CA ILE A 41 5.99 8.41 3.56
C ILE A 41 4.48 8.55 3.35
N VAL A 42 3.94 9.78 3.46
CA VAL A 42 2.52 10.07 3.22
C VAL A 42 2.11 9.67 1.80
N ARG A 43 2.93 10.01 0.80
CA ARG A 43 2.68 9.63 -0.60
C ARG A 43 2.58 8.11 -0.77
N VAL A 44 3.49 7.35 -0.17
CA VAL A 44 3.47 5.87 -0.23
C VAL A 44 2.20 5.31 0.42
N ILE A 45 1.77 5.85 1.57
CA ILE A 45 0.53 5.44 2.25
C ILE A 45 -0.70 5.71 1.36
N GLU A 46 -0.78 6.90 0.76
CA GLU A 46 -1.88 7.25 -0.14
C GLU A 46 -1.95 6.32 -1.36
N GLU A 47 -0.80 6.02 -1.97
CA GLU A 47 -0.69 5.07 -3.09
C GLU A 47 -1.19 3.68 -2.69
N GLN A 48 -0.82 3.20 -1.50
CA GLN A 48 -1.24 1.89 -1.01
C GLN A 48 -2.75 1.83 -0.76
N ILE A 49 -3.35 2.88 -0.19
CA ILE A 49 -4.80 2.97 0.00
C ILE A 49 -5.52 2.97 -1.35
N LYS A 50 -5.05 3.77 -2.31
CA LYS A 50 -5.61 3.80 -3.68
C LYS A 50 -5.52 2.43 -4.35
N LYS A 51 -4.37 1.75 -4.27
CA LYS A 51 -4.17 0.39 -4.79
C LYS A 51 -5.16 -0.60 -4.17
N SER A 52 -5.28 -0.61 -2.85
CA SER A 52 -6.21 -1.49 -2.13
C SER A 52 -7.67 -1.25 -2.53
N PHE A 53 -8.07 0.03 -2.66
CA PHE A 53 -9.40 0.42 -3.12
C PHE A 53 -9.68 0.02 -4.57
N LEU A 54 -8.69 0.13 -5.46
CA LEU A 54 -8.83 -0.30 -6.85
C LEU A 54 -8.93 -1.82 -6.96
N LEU A 55 -8.11 -2.56 -6.21
CA LEU A 55 -8.13 -4.03 -6.18
C LEU A 55 -9.47 -4.57 -5.65
N SER A 56 -10.04 -3.95 -4.61
CA SER A 56 -11.35 -4.36 -4.07
C SER A 56 -12.52 -4.09 -5.03
N ARG A 57 -12.37 -3.10 -5.93
CA ARG A 57 -13.38 -2.79 -6.96
C ARG A 57 -13.28 -3.65 -8.22
N ASN A 58 -12.11 -4.20 -8.53
CA ASN A 58 -11.87 -4.90 -9.79
C ASN A 58 -12.21 -6.40 -9.78
N THR A 59 -12.32 -7.02 -8.60
CA THR A 59 -12.61 -8.46 -8.48
C THR A 59 -14.03 -8.83 -8.91
N GLY A 60 -14.98 -7.89 -8.93
CA GLY A 60 -16.37 -8.15 -9.32
C GLY A 60 -16.68 -7.92 -10.80
N TRP A 61 -16.02 -6.97 -11.47
CA TRP A 61 -16.39 -6.53 -12.83
C TRP A 61 -15.50 -7.09 -13.95
N GLN A 62 -14.25 -7.48 -13.64
CA GLN A 62 -13.35 -8.07 -14.65
C GLN A 62 -13.76 -9.49 -15.05
N LEU A 63 -14.32 -10.27 -14.12
CA LEU A 63 -14.84 -11.62 -14.42
C LEU A 63 -16.09 -11.57 -15.30
N VAL A 64 -16.94 -10.55 -15.12
CA VAL A 64 -18.16 -10.36 -15.92
C VAL A 64 -17.80 -9.93 -17.34
N THR A 65 -16.81 -9.06 -17.52
CA THR A 65 -16.37 -8.61 -18.85
C THR A 65 -15.67 -9.71 -19.66
N GLN A 66 -14.90 -10.60 -19.03
CA GLN A 66 -14.28 -11.72 -19.73
C GLN A 66 -15.32 -12.77 -20.19
N ALA A 67 -16.34 -13.04 -19.37
CA ALA A 67 -17.40 -14.01 -19.70
C ALA A 67 -18.38 -13.52 -20.79
N GLU A 68 -18.53 -12.22 -20.97
CA GLU A 68 -19.40 -11.63 -22.00
C GLU A 68 -18.71 -11.51 -23.37
N ILE A 69 -17.38 -11.42 -23.40
CA ILE A 69 -16.59 -11.37 -24.64
C ILE A 69 -16.38 -12.78 -25.24
N GLU A 70 -16.53 -13.84 -24.44
CA GLU A 70 -16.39 -15.24 -24.86
C GLU A 70 -17.74 -15.92 -25.24
N ARG A 71 -18.83 -15.16 -25.37
CA ARG A 71 -20.14 -15.61 -25.88
C ARG A 71 -20.46 -15.03 -27.24
#